data_AF-A0A7S0HZ54-F1
#
_entry.id   AF-A0A7S0HZ54-F1
#
_cell.length_a   1.000
_cell.length_b   1.000
_cell.length_c   1.000
_cell.angle_alpha   90.00
_cell.angle_beta   90.00
_cell.angle_gamma   90.00
#
_symmetry.space_group_name_H-M   'P 1'
#
loop_
_entity.id
_entity.type
_entity.pdbx_description
1 polymer ?
#
loop_
_entity_poly.entity_id
_entity_poly.type
_entity_poly.pdbx_seq_one_letter_code
_entity_poly.pdbx_strand_id
1 'polypeptide(L)'
;MERLSGPIPMAMARKADHGAEEFFERDTGRLRWPELSGGERGRKRDYRAEDEVERVRPLAERLSDDALLRDLLVPMFRIDPAERLTARDALSFPYFKNCDINHES
;
A
#
# COMPACT_ATOMS: atom_id res chain seq x y z
N MET A 1 -3.77 0.58 5.10
CA MET A 1 -3.14 0.36 3.79
C MET A 1 -3.45 1.50 2.83
N GLU A 2 -4.70 1.88 2.60
CA GLU A 2 -5.04 2.95 1.65
C GLU A 2 -4.38 4.31 1.94
N ARG A 3 -4.10 4.65 3.20
CA ARG A 3 -3.35 5.87 3.54
C ARG A 3 -1.86 5.84 3.15
N LEU A 4 -1.26 4.64 3.10
CA LEU A 4 0.14 4.47 2.69
C LEU A 4 0.31 4.48 1.17
N SER A 5 -0.64 3.86 0.46
CA SER A 5 -0.53 3.56 -0.98
C SER A 5 -1.57 4.25 -1.87
N GLY A 6 -2.57 4.92 -1.29
CA GLY A 6 -3.74 5.44 -1.99
C GLY A 6 -4.95 4.48 -1.94
N PRO A 7 -6.15 4.98 -2.28
CA PRO A 7 -7.40 4.19 -2.27
C PRO A 7 -7.37 3.07 -3.30
N ILE A 8 -8.10 1.99 -3.04
CA ILE A 8 -8.20 0.88 -3.99
C ILE A 8 -8.99 1.33 -5.24
N PRO A 9 -8.45 1.16 -6.47
CA PRO A 9 -9.18 1.48 -7.69
C PRO A 9 -10.47 0.68 -7.81
N MET A 10 -11.55 1.34 -8.25
CA MET A 10 -12.87 0.69 -8.42
C MET A 10 -12.82 -0.51 -9.37
N ALA A 11 -11.96 -0.48 -10.40
CA ALA A 11 -11.80 -1.58 -11.33
C ALA A 11 -11.25 -2.85 -10.65
N MET A 12 -10.43 -2.69 -9.61
CA MET A 12 -9.94 -3.81 -8.79
C MET A 12 -11.01 -4.28 -7.81
N ALA A 13 -11.68 -3.35 -7.13
CA ALA A 13 -12.77 -3.69 -6.21
C ALA A 13 -13.91 -4.47 -6.90
N ARG A 14 -14.25 -4.10 -8.14
CA ARG A 14 -15.27 -4.80 -8.95
C ARG A 14 -14.84 -6.17 -9.48
N LYS A 15 -13.53 -6.40 -9.59
CA LYS A 15 -12.95 -7.68 -10.02
C LYS A 15 -12.56 -8.57 -8.83
N ALA A 16 -12.89 -8.16 -7.61
CA ALA A 16 -12.61 -8.93 -6.42
C ALA A 16 -13.32 -10.30 -6.51
N ASP A 17 -12.65 -11.37 -6.08
CA ASP A 17 -13.19 -12.72 -6.14
C ASP A 17 -14.50 -12.83 -5.34
N HIS A 18 -15.27 -13.89 -5.60
CA HIS A 18 -16.66 -14.06 -5.13
C HIS A 18 -16.87 -14.06 -3.60
N GLY A 19 -15.81 -13.98 -2.79
CA GLY A 19 -15.88 -13.79 -1.33
C GLY A 19 -15.40 -12.41 -0.84
N ALA A 20 -14.81 -11.59 -1.71
CA ALA A 20 -14.25 -10.29 -1.35
C ALA A 20 -15.19 -9.12 -1.67
N GLU A 21 -16.21 -9.33 -2.53
CA GLU A 21 -17.22 -8.33 -2.87
C GLU A 21 -17.94 -7.77 -1.63
N GLU A 22 -18.15 -8.57 -0.59
CA GLU A 22 -18.87 -8.14 0.62
C GLU A 22 -18.12 -7.07 1.41
N PHE A 23 -16.80 -7.02 1.27
CA PHE A 23 -15.94 -6.02 1.90
C PHE A 23 -15.94 -4.69 1.15
N PHE A 24 -16.51 -4.60 -0.04
CA PHE A 24 -16.57 -3.35 -0.80
C PHE A 24 -18.00 -2.85 -0.96
N GLU A 25 -18.18 -1.53 -0.94
CA GLU A 25 -19.43 -0.90 -1.33
C GLU A 25 -19.62 -1.04 -2.84
N ARG A 26 -20.78 -1.55 -3.28
CA ARG A 26 -21.06 -1.79 -4.70
C ARG A 26 -21.00 -0.52 -5.56
N ASP A 27 -21.41 0.61 -5.00
CA ASP A 27 -21.53 1.87 -5.73
C ASP A 27 -20.21 2.66 -5.76
N THR A 28 -19.53 2.75 -4.61
CA THR A 28 -18.32 3.57 -4.46
C THR A 28 -17.02 2.77 -4.63
N GLY A 29 -17.07 1.44 -4.52
CA GLY A 29 -15.89 0.57 -4.51
C GLY A 29 -15.02 0.72 -3.27
N ARG A 30 -15.48 1.45 -2.25
CA ARG A 30 -14.74 1.68 -1.00
C ARG A 30 -14.85 0.47 -0.08
N LEU A 31 -13.81 0.26 0.72
CA LEU A 31 -13.81 -0.78 1.75
C LEU A 31 -14.86 -0.46 2.81
N ARG A 32 -15.73 -1.43 3.13
CA ARG A 32 -16.71 -1.42 4.22
C ARG A 32 -16.03 -1.74 5.55
N TRP A 33 -15.08 -0.89 5.91
CA TRP A 33 -14.31 -0.94 7.13
C TRP A 33 -14.47 0.41 7.85
N PRO A 34 -14.72 0.39 9.18
CA PRO A 34 -14.64 -0.72 10.12
C PRO A 34 -15.99 -1.39 10.44
N GLU A 35 -17.03 -1.17 9.63
CA GLU A 35 -18.41 -1.59 9.92
C GLU A 35 -18.60 -3.11 9.96
N LEU A 36 -17.84 -3.86 9.15
CA LEU A 36 -17.96 -5.32 9.06
C LEU A 36 -17.11 -6.07 10.09
N SER A 37 -16.44 -5.35 10.98
CA SER A 37 -15.48 -5.95 11.91
C SER A 37 -16.14 -6.63 13.10
N GLY A 38 -16.30 -7.96 13.02
CA GLY A 38 -16.33 -8.91 14.14
C GLY A 38 -17.13 -8.53 15.41
N GLY A 39 -18.22 -7.76 15.29
CA GLY A 39 -19.01 -7.26 16.42
C GLY A 39 -18.38 -6.07 17.18
N GLU A 40 -19.01 -5.66 18.28
CA GLU A 40 -18.67 -4.41 19.01
C GLU A 40 -17.18 -4.31 19.44
N ARG A 41 -16.59 -5.43 19.88
CA ARG A 41 -15.17 -5.49 20.29
C ARG A 41 -14.19 -5.44 19.11
N GLY A 42 -14.59 -5.91 17.93
CA GLY A 42 -13.82 -5.79 16.70
C GLY A 42 -13.82 -4.35 16.23
N ARG A 43 -15.03 -3.80 16.06
CA ARG A 43 -15.24 -2.39 15.65
C ARG A 43 -14.47 -1.38 16.51
N LYS A 44 -14.44 -1.54 17.84
CA LYS A 44 -13.66 -0.65 18.74
C LYS A 44 -12.15 -0.74 18.52
N ARG A 45 -11.63 -1.94 18.24
CA ARG A 45 -10.21 -2.12 17.87
C ARG A 45 -9.91 -1.45 16.55
N ASP A 46 -10.84 -1.51 15.62
CA ASP A 46 -10.63 -1.04 14.26
C ASP A 46 -10.75 0.47 14.14
N TYR A 47 -11.63 1.10 14.91
CA TYR A 47 -11.59 2.56 15.09
C TYR A 47 -10.29 3.05 15.72
N ARG A 48 -9.71 2.28 16.65
CA ARG A 48 -8.40 2.61 17.22
C ARG A 48 -7.30 2.44 16.17
N ALA A 49 -7.37 1.37 15.38
CA ALA A 49 -6.46 1.16 14.26
C ALA A 49 -6.60 2.27 13.20
N GLU A 50 -7.81 2.79 12.96
CA GLU A 50 -8.03 3.95 12.11
C GLU A 50 -7.39 5.22 12.67
N ASP A 51 -7.56 5.55 13.95
CA ASP A 51 -6.88 6.69 14.59
C ASP A 51 -5.34 6.54 14.50
N GLU A 52 -4.82 5.32 14.67
CA GLU A 52 -3.40 5.03 14.45
C GLU A 52 -2.99 5.20 12.98
N VAL A 53 -3.84 4.77 12.03
CA VAL A 53 -3.61 4.88 10.58
C VAL A 53 -3.79 6.31 10.07
N GLU A 54 -4.67 7.13 10.64
CA GLU A 54 -4.80 8.56 10.32
C GLU A 54 -3.52 9.32 10.66
N ARG A 55 -2.78 8.86 11.67
CA ARG A 55 -1.48 9.40 12.04
C ARG A 55 -0.34 8.88 11.16
N VAL A 56 -0.60 7.90 10.27
CA VAL A 56 0.42 7.36 9.37
C VAL A 56 0.64 8.33 8.21
N ARG A 57 1.81 8.96 8.19
CA ARG A 57 2.27 9.75 7.05
C ARG A 57 2.37 8.88 5.78
N PRO A 58 2.06 9.43 4.59
CA PRO A 58 2.25 8.76 3.32
C PRO A 58 3.67 8.19 3.17
N LEU A 59 3.80 7.09 2.42
CA LEU A 59 5.09 6.41 2.26
C LEU A 59 6.19 7.35 1.71
N ALA A 60 5.82 8.24 0.78
CA ALA A 60 6.74 9.22 0.20
C ALA A 60 7.31 10.20 1.23
N GLU A 61 6.51 10.63 2.21
CA GLU A 61 6.94 11.53 3.28
C GLU A 61 7.78 10.81 4.33
N ARG A 62 7.52 9.52 4.56
CA ARG A 62 8.29 8.70 5.52
C ARG A 62 9.69 8.38 5.02
N LEU A 63 9.88 8.37 3.70
CA LEU A 63 11.16 8.09 3.04
C LEU A 63 11.82 9.39 2.54
N SER A 64 11.46 10.56 3.10
CA SER A 64 12.01 11.86 2.68
C SER A 64 13.54 11.91 2.73
N ASP A 65 14.13 11.20 3.70
CA ASP A 65 15.56 11.29 4.01
C ASP A 65 16.42 10.39 3.10
N ASP A 66 15.81 9.40 2.43
CA ASP A 66 16.46 8.52 1.46
C ASP A 66 15.69 8.53 0.14
N ALA A 67 16.10 9.46 -0.73
CA ALA A 67 15.47 9.65 -2.04
C ALA A 67 15.56 8.39 -2.92
N LEU A 68 16.66 7.64 -2.87
CA LEU A 68 16.85 6.44 -3.70
C LEU A 68 15.91 5.31 -3.26
N LEU A 69 15.77 5.13 -1.95
CA LEU A 69 14.84 4.16 -1.39
C LEU A 69 13.39 4.57 -1.62
N ARG A 70 13.06 5.86 -1.49
CA ARG A 70 11.73 6.40 -1.80
C ARG A 70 11.34 6.14 -3.25
N ASP A 71 12.24 6.46 -4.18
CA ASP A 71 11.98 6.35 -5.60
C ASP A 71 11.80 4.88 -6.04
N LEU A 72 12.36 3.93 -5.28
CA LEU A 72 12.12 2.48 -5.44
C LEU A 72 10.80 2.02 -4.78
N LEU A 73 10.60 2.36 -3.50
CA LEU A 73 9.49 1.81 -2.70
C LEU A 73 8.13 2.41 -3.08
N VAL A 74 8.06 3.70 -3.40
CA VAL A 74 6.78 4.33 -3.76
C VAL A 74 6.14 3.66 -4.99
N PRO A 75 6.86 3.41 -6.10
CA PRO A 75 6.34 2.65 -7.24
C PRO A 75 6.06 1.17 -6.94
N MET A 76 6.81 0.52 -6.04
CA MET A 76 6.57 -0.88 -5.65
C MET A 76 5.26 -1.05 -4.87
N PHE A 77 4.89 -0.06 -4.05
CA PHE A 77 3.68 -0.11 -3.21
C PHE A 77 2.41 0.43 -3.90
N ARG A 78 2.45 0.69 -5.21
CA ARG A 78 1.25 1.05 -5.98
C ARG A 78 0.21 -0.07 -5.92
N ILE A 79 -1.03 0.31 -5.60
CA ILE A 79 -2.14 -0.65 -5.51
C ILE A 79 -2.43 -1.25 -6.88
N ASP A 80 -2.52 -0.43 -7.93
CA ASP A 80 -2.77 -0.91 -9.29
C ASP A 80 -1.55 -1.72 -9.80
N PRO A 81 -1.71 -3.02 -10.09
CA PRO A 81 -0.62 -3.84 -10.61
C PRO A 81 -0.12 -3.37 -11.99
N ALA A 82 -0.93 -2.68 -12.78
CA ALA A 82 -0.51 -2.13 -14.08
C ALA A 82 0.47 -0.97 -13.93
N GLU A 83 0.38 -0.23 -12.82
CA GLU A 83 1.28 0.88 -12.50
C GLU A 83 2.43 0.47 -11.56
N ARG A 84 2.35 -0.73 -10.98
CA ARG A 84 3.30 -1.25 -10.01
C ARG A 84 4.62 -1.61 -10.68
N LEU A 85 5.71 -1.20 -10.04
CA LEU A 85 7.06 -1.52 -10.51
C LEU A 85 7.32 -3.03 -10.45
N THR A 86 7.81 -3.61 -11.56
CA THR A 86 8.18 -5.02 -11.60
C THR A 86 9.52 -5.27 -10.89
N ALA A 87 9.75 -6.49 -10.42
CA ALA A 87 11.03 -6.84 -9.78
C ALA A 87 12.22 -6.63 -10.72
N ARG A 88 12.05 -6.89 -12.03
CA ARG A 88 13.09 -6.67 -13.03
C ARG A 88 13.44 -5.20 -13.17
N ASP A 89 12.44 -4.34 -13.22
CA ASP A 89 12.64 -2.90 -13.32
C ASP A 89 13.21 -2.34 -12.02
N ALA A 90 12.77 -2.84 -10.86
CA ALA A 90 13.29 -2.49 -9.54
C ALA A 90 14.80 -2.72 -9.42
N LEU A 91 15.32 -3.84 -9.93
CA LEU A 91 16.76 -4.13 -9.90
C LEU A 91 17.60 -3.13 -10.74
N SER A 92 16.98 -2.40 -11.66
CA SER A 92 17.65 -1.37 -12.46
C SER A 92 17.79 -0.02 -11.74
N PHE A 93 17.15 0.14 -10.56
CA PHE A 93 17.17 1.39 -9.81
C PHE A 93 18.57 1.71 -9.26
N PRO A 94 18.93 3.01 -9.16
CA PRO A 94 20.22 3.42 -8.60
C PRO A 94 20.47 2.94 -7.17
N TYR A 95 19.39 2.70 -6.41
CA TYR A 95 19.45 2.10 -5.08
C TYR A 95 20.30 0.81 -5.04
N PHE A 96 20.16 -0.07 -6.04
CA PHE A 96 20.90 -1.33 -6.10
C PHE A 96 22.25 -1.23 -6.84
N LYS A 97 22.49 -0.15 -7.60
CA LYS A 97 23.74 0.05 -8.35
C LYS A 97 24.90 0.52 -7.48
N ASN A 98 24.61 1.10 -6.32
CA ASN A 98 25.64 1.49 -5.35
C ASN A 98 26.06 0.34 -4.42
N CYS A 99 25.52 -0.88 -4.62
CA CYS A 99 25.91 -2.08 -3.87
C CYS A 99 27.15 -2.80 -4.46
N ASP A 100 27.76 -2.28 -5.52
CA ASP A 100 29.11 -2.69 -5.94
C ASP A 100 30.14 -2.15 -4.94
N ILE A 101 30.07 -2.67 -3.72
CA ILE A 101 31.13 -2.55 -2.73
C ILE A 101 32.21 -3.51 -3.21
N ASN A 102 33.28 -2.91 -3.74
CA ASN A 102 34.57 -3.54 -3.96
C ASN A 102 34.85 -4.59 -2.87
N HIS A 103 34.83 -5.87 -3.24
CA HIS A 103 35.53 -6.87 -2.46
C HIS A 103 37.02 -6.69 -2.77
N GLU A 104 37.70 -6.02 -1.83
CA GLU A 104 39.15 -5.89 -1.74
C GLU A 104 39.84 -7.24 -2.03
N SER A 105 40.82 -7.18 -2.93
CA SER A 105 41.83 -8.23 -3.17
C SER A 105 42.98 -8.09 -2.18
#